data_AF-A0A221UYW3-F1
#
_entry.id   AF-A0A221UYW3-F1
#
_cell.length_a   1.000
_cell.length_b   1.000
_cell.length_c   1.000
_cell.angle_alpha   90.00
_cell.angle_beta   90.00
_cell.angle_gamma   90.00
#
_symmetry.space_group_name_H-M   'P 1'
#
loop_
_entity.id
_entity.type
_entity.pdbx_description
1 polymer ?
#
loop_
_entity_poly.entity_id
_entity_poly.type
_entity_poly.pdbx_seq_one_letter_code
_entity_poly.pdbx_strand_id
1 'polypeptide(L)'
;MSENYLPSELPTQIKLLLAEINRLQLEINETIQKTSVFENLLRTKIEDELIEEQELSLLYKQQKKAKKDKRLAQKKRGKNYDQTGILTSDQPKPIPEKNSRERQQRKQLYREAMLYVHPDKFSMQTDKLDLATEITTQLIEIYRSGDLAALKAYHAHIFSGNTLIKPHEKQEPLKDPDLTYLKMELKKLREELAAAKNRHTYKVLTEYENPMSFLDELKAYYKDRLMKLRKRTRT
;
A
#
# COMPACT_ATOMS: atom_id res chain seq x y z
N MET A 1 -63.95 7.85 -6.55
CA MET A 1 -62.77 7.00 -6.34
C MET A 1 -61.55 7.89 -6.54
N SER A 2 -61.00 8.44 -5.45
CA SER A 2 -59.87 9.35 -5.49
C SER A 2 -58.59 8.52 -5.35
N GLU A 3 -57.84 8.38 -6.43
CA GLU A 3 -56.50 7.79 -6.39
C GLU A 3 -55.55 8.76 -5.67
N ASN A 4 -55.18 8.40 -4.45
CA ASN A 4 -54.17 9.09 -3.68
C ASN A 4 -52.80 8.84 -4.31
N TYR A 5 -52.29 9.81 -5.06
CA TYR A 5 -50.89 9.88 -5.46
C TYR A 5 -50.03 10.11 -4.21
N LEU A 6 -49.44 9.04 -3.67
CA LEU A 6 -48.36 9.13 -2.69
C LEU A 6 -47.18 9.88 -3.34
N PRO A 7 -46.57 10.88 -2.68
CA PRO A 7 -45.38 11.53 -3.19
C PRO A 7 -44.26 10.50 -3.33
N SER A 8 -43.63 10.44 -4.49
CA SER A 8 -42.40 9.66 -4.72
C SER A 8 -41.38 9.95 -3.61
N GLU A 9 -41.00 8.94 -2.82
CA GLU A 9 -40.06 9.08 -1.70
C GLU A 9 -38.60 9.26 -2.17
N LEU A 10 -38.30 8.94 -3.42
CA LEU A 10 -36.95 8.91 -4.00
C LEU A 10 -36.30 10.30 -4.13
N PRO A 11 -36.98 11.35 -4.66
CA PRO A 11 -36.46 12.71 -4.70
C PRO A 11 -36.13 13.27 -3.31
N THR A 12 -36.89 12.87 -2.29
CA THR A 12 -36.68 13.30 -0.90
C THR A 12 -35.42 12.66 -0.34
N GLN A 13 -35.20 11.37 -0.60
CA GLN A 13 -34.01 10.65 -0.13
C GLN A 13 -32.72 11.18 -0.77
N ILE A 14 -32.73 11.51 -2.07
CA ILE A 14 -31.57 12.10 -2.77
C ILE A 14 -31.21 13.45 -2.17
N LYS A 15 -32.19 14.32 -1.92
CA LYS A 15 -31.97 15.65 -1.29
C LYS A 15 -31.35 15.53 0.10
N LEU A 16 -31.80 14.56 0.90
CA LEU A 16 -31.23 14.31 2.23
C LEU A 16 -29.78 13.82 2.16
N LEU A 17 -29.46 12.91 1.24
CA LEU A 17 -28.10 12.42 1.04
C LEU A 17 -27.15 13.53 0.59
N LEU A 18 -27.58 14.39 -0.34
CA LEU A 18 -26.79 15.55 -0.78
C LEU A 18 -26.54 16.54 0.36
N ALA A 19 -27.54 16.81 1.21
CA ALA A 19 -27.38 17.66 2.37
C ALA A 19 -26.37 17.07 3.38
N GLU A 20 -26.39 15.75 3.60
CA GLU A 20 -25.43 15.07 4.46
C GLU A 20 -24.01 15.11 3.88
N ILE A 21 -23.85 14.89 2.57
CA ILE A 21 -22.58 15.01 1.86
C ILE A 21 -21.97 16.41 2.03
N ASN A 22 -22.76 17.45 1.78
CA ASN A 22 -22.29 18.84 1.93
C ASN A 22 -21.86 19.15 3.36
N ARG A 23 -22.62 18.65 4.36
CA ARG A 23 -22.26 18.80 5.77
C ARG A 23 -20.94 18.11 6.10
N LEU A 24 -20.75 16.86 5.64
CA LEU A 24 -19.52 16.11 5.88
C LEU A 24 -18.31 16.79 5.22
N GLN A 25 -18.47 17.28 3.99
CA GLN A 25 -17.40 18.03 3.30
C GLN A 25 -16.99 19.28 4.08
N LEU A 26 -17.96 20.03 4.63
CA LEU A 26 -17.68 21.21 5.45
C LEU A 26 -16.93 20.82 6.72
N GLU A 27 -17.37 19.76 7.41
CA GLU A 27 -16.72 19.26 8.63
C GLU A 27 -15.29 18.75 8.37
N ILE A 28 -15.06 18.05 7.25
CA ILE A 28 -13.73 17.62 6.81
C ILE A 28 -12.84 18.84 6.60
N ASN A 29 -13.32 19.83 5.84
CA ASN A 29 -12.56 21.04 5.55
C ASN A 29 -12.21 21.80 6.83
N GLU A 30 -13.15 21.99 7.75
CA GLU A 30 -12.87 22.61 9.04
C GLU A 30 -11.83 21.84 9.84
N THR A 31 -11.94 20.51 9.88
CA THR A 31 -11.00 19.63 10.57
C THR A 31 -9.59 19.77 9.98
N ILE A 32 -9.48 19.75 8.65
CA ILE A 32 -8.20 19.92 7.94
C ILE A 32 -7.61 21.30 8.21
N GLN A 33 -8.41 22.37 8.14
CA GLN A 33 -7.95 23.73 8.38
C GLN A 33 -7.48 23.95 9.82
N LYS A 34 -8.26 23.49 10.82
CA LYS A 34 -7.86 23.56 12.24
C LYS A 34 -6.54 22.83 12.48
N THR A 35 -6.41 21.63 11.90
CA THR A 35 -5.21 20.81 12.03
C THR A 35 -4.01 21.43 11.32
N SER A 36 -4.20 21.99 10.11
CA SER A 36 -3.11 22.60 9.34
C SER A 36 -2.57 23.87 10.00
N VAL A 37 -3.45 24.71 10.55
CA VAL A 37 -3.06 25.91 11.31
C VAL A 37 -2.22 25.51 12.53
N PHE A 38 -2.65 24.49 13.26
CA PHE A 38 -1.90 23.97 14.41
C PHE A 38 -0.56 23.36 13.99
N GLU A 39 -0.52 22.57 12.93
CA GLU A 39 0.73 22.00 12.40
C GLU A 39 1.71 23.07 11.95
N ASN A 40 1.23 24.12 11.28
CA ASN A 40 2.06 25.25 10.87
C ASN A 40 2.61 26.00 12.08
N LEU A 41 1.78 26.20 13.11
CA LEU A 41 2.23 26.78 14.38
C LEU A 41 3.34 25.92 15.01
N LEU A 42 3.17 24.60 15.08
CA LEU A 42 4.21 23.71 15.60
C LEU A 42 5.48 23.81 14.77
N ARG A 43 5.39 23.72 13.43
CA ARG A 43 6.52 23.80 12.50
C ARG A 43 7.32 25.09 12.69
N THR A 44 6.67 26.24 12.75
CA THR A 44 7.33 27.53 12.99
C THR A 44 8.07 27.59 14.32
N LYS A 45 7.60 26.86 15.34
CA LYS A 45 8.24 26.82 16.66
C LYS A 45 9.40 25.83 16.78
N ILE A 46 9.54 24.90 15.84
CA ILE A 46 10.60 23.89 15.79
C ILE A 46 11.43 23.99 14.49
N GLU A 47 11.32 25.10 13.78
CA GLU A 47 11.90 25.27 12.44
C GLU A 47 13.42 25.15 12.47
N ASP A 48 14.07 25.81 13.43
CA ASP A 48 15.51 25.75 13.63
C ASP A 48 15.97 24.32 13.91
N GLU A 49 15.27 23.59 14.80
CA GLU A 49 15.59 22.20 15.10
C GLU A 49 15.41 21.27 13.90
N LEU A 50 14.41 21.53 13.04
CA LEU A 50 14.17 20.79 11.81
C LEU A 50 15.29 21.02 10.79
N ILE A 51 15.66 22.28 10.56
CA ILE A 51 16.74 22.65 9.64
C ILE A 51 18.05 22.00 10.10
N GLU A 52 18.39 22.14 11.37
CA GLU A 52 19.62 21.58 11.90
C GLU A 52 19.66 20.04 11.80
N GLU A 53 18.53 19.36 12.05
CA GLU A 53 18.44 17.90 11.94
C GLU A 53 18.74 17.43 10.51
N GLN A 54 18.22 18.15 9.52
CA GLN A 54 18.43 17.86 8.10
C GLN A 54 19.89 18.10 7.70
N GLU A 55 20.46 19.24 8.10
CA GLU A 55 21.86 19.59 7.82
C GLU A 55 22.82 18.56 8.41
N LEU A 56 22.66 18.22 9.69
CA LEU A 56 23.49 17.22 10.37
C LEU A 56 23.32 15.83 9.76
N SER A 57 22.10 15.46 9.36
CA SER A 57 21.83 14.18 8.68
C SER A 57 22.53 14.09 7.33
N LEU A 58 22.51 15.18 6.56
CA LEU A 58 23.20 15.28 5.27
C LEU A 58 24.72 15.20 5.46
N LEU A 59 25.26 15.97 6.40
CA LEU A 59 26.68 15.98 6.74
C LEU A 59 27.16 14.61 7.22
N TYR A 60 26.38 13.91 8.05
CA TYR A 60 26.68 12.54 8.47
C TYR A 60 26.76 11.56 7.29
N LYS A 61 25.83 11.65 6.34
CA LYS A 61 25.83 10.83 5.11
C LYS A 61 27.08 11.12 4.27
N GLN A 62 27.45 12.39 4.12
CA GLN A 62 28.67 12.79 3.40
C GLN A 62 29.93 12.24 4.07
N GLN A 63 30.06 12.36 5.39
CA GLN A 63 31.20 11.80 6.13
C GLN A 63 31.33 10.28 5.95
N LYS A 64 30.20 9.54 6.00
CA LYS A 64 30.19 8.10 5.75
C LYS A 64 30.63 7.77 4.33
N LYS A 65 30.13 8.51 3.33
CA LYS A 65 30.51 8.34 1.93
C LYS A 65 32.01 8.59 1.75
N ALA A 66 32.54 9.71 2.25
CA ALA A 66 33.95 10.03 2.19
C ALA A 66 34.83 8.95 2.87
N LYS A 67 34.41 8.42 4.03
CA LYS A 67 35.11 7.30 4.70
C LYS A 67 35.10 6.03 3.85
N LYS A 68 33.97 5.70 3.20
CA LYS A 68 33.86 4.55 2.31
C LYS A 68 34.75 4.71 1.08
N ASP A 69 34.77 5.90 0.50
CA ASP A 69 35.58 6.21 -0.68
C ASP A 69 37.08 6.16 -0.36
N LYS A 70 37.49 6.69 0.80
CA LYS A 70 38.87 6.54 1.30
C LYS A 70 39.26 5.07 1.48
N ARG A 71 38.40 4.25 2.09
CA ARG A 71 38.64 2.80 2.27
C ARG A 71 38.73 2.09 0.92
N LEU A 72 37.89 2.47 -0.05
CA LEU A 72 37.89 1.89 -1.39
C LEU A 72 39.14 2.28 -2.18
N ALA A 73 39.59 3.53 -2.10
CA ALA A 73 40.84 3.99 -2.69
C ALA A 73 42.06 3.31 -2.05
N GLN A 74 42.05 3.10 -0.73
CA GLN A 74 43.09 2.36 -0.04
C GLN A 74 43.13 0.89 -0.49
N LYS A 75 41.96 0.23 -0.57
CA LYS A 75 41.86 -1.14 -1.11
C LYS A 75 42.41 -1.21 -2.52
N LYS A 76 42.01 -0.30 -3.42
CA LYS A 76 42.52 -0.19 -4.81
C LYS A 76 44.05 -0.12 -4.92
N ARG A 77 44.73 0.49 -3.94
CA ARG A 77 46.19 0.59 -3.89
C ARG A 77 46.87 -0.65 -3.30
N GLY A 78 46.13 -1.51 -2.61
CA GLY A 78 46.65 -2.72 -1.99
C GLY A 78 47.02 -3.78 -3.04
N LYS A 79 48.09 -4.54 -2.78
CA LYS A 79 48.60 -5.58 -3.69
C LYS A 79 47.60 -6.73 -3.98
N ASN A 80 46.53 -6.84 -3.18
CA ASN A 80 45.50 -7.89 -3.28
C ASN A 80 44.16 -7.38 -3.86
N TYR A 81 44.17 -6.26 -4.60
CA TYR A 81 42.95 -5.70 -5.15
C TYR A 81 42.67 -6.21 -6.56
N ASP A 82 41.70 -7.12 -6.67
CA ASP A 82 41.18 -7.57 -7.96
C ASP A 82 40.04 -6.65 -8.43
N GLN A 83 40.24 -6.01 -9.60
CA GLN A 83 39.25 -5.15 -10.25
C GLN A 83 38.02 -5.90 -10.77
N THR A 84 38.12 -7.22 -10.96
CA THR A 84 37.08 -8.07 -11.54
C THR A 84 35.95 -8.41 -10.57
N GLY A 85 36.06 -8.07 -9.28
CA GLY A 85 34.97 -8.22 -8.31
C GLY A 85 34.58 -9.67 -7.99
N ILE A 86 35.40 -10.65 -8.38
CA ILE A 86 35.21 -12.05 -8.01
C ILE A 86 35.86 -12.24 -6.64
N LEU A 87 35.13 -11.86 -5.60
CA LEU A 87 35.34 -12.52 -4.31
C LEU A 87 35.05 -14.00 -4.57
N THR A 88 36.07 -14.86 -4.51
CA THR A 88 35.85 -16.30 -4.34
C THR A 88 35.24 -16.49 -2.95
N SER A 89 33.94 -16.20 -2.82
CA SER A 89 33.19 -16.69 -1.67
C SER A 89 33.14 -18.19 -1.82
N ASP A 90 33.65 -18.90 -0.83
CA ASP A 90 33.40 -20.33 -0.68
C ASP A 90 31.92 -20.60 -0.99
N GLN A 91 31.69 -21.34 -2.07
CA GLN A 91 30.35 -21.71 -2.50
C GLN A 91 29.64 -22.33 -1.28
N PRO A 92 28.46 -21.83 -0.89
CA PRO A 92 27.70 -22.47 0.16
C PRO A 92 27.42 -23.91 -0.29
N LYS A 93 27.80 -24.87 0.55
CA LYS A 93 27.50 -26.30 0.36
C LYS A 93 26.05 -26.47 -0.09
N PRO A 94 25.75 -27.29 -1.10
CA PRO A 94 24.39 -27.45 -1.60
C PRO A 94 23.46 -27.89 -0.46
N ILE A 95 22.37 -27.14 -0.31
CA ILE A 95 21.29 -27.36 0.67
C ILE A 95 20.65 -28.73 0.41
N PRO A 96 20.30 -29.51 1.46
CA PRO A 96 19.98 -30.94 1.38
C PRO A 96 18.65 -31.25 0.65
N GLU A 97 18.58 -32.49 0.15
CA GLU A 97 17.62 -33.13 -0.77
C GLU A 97 16.11 -33.07 -0.45
N LYS A 98 15.65 -32.31 0.56
CA LYS A 98 14.21 -32.17 0.89
C LYS A 98 13.39 -31.49 -0.20
N ASN A 99 14.02 -30.71 -1.09
CA ASN A 99 13.35 -29.95 -2.15
C ASN A 99 12.96 -30.78 -3.40
N SER A 100 13.35 -32.05 -3.51
CA SER A 100 13.11 -32.85 -4.73
C SER A 100 11.64 -33.23 -4.91
N ARG A 101 10.98 -33.75 -3.87
CA ARG A 101 9.56 -34.19 -3.93
C ARG A 101 8.60 -33.01 -4.12
N GLU A 102 8.82 -31.90 -3.41
CA GLU A 102 7.99 -30.70 -3.56
C GLU A 102 8.14 -30.06 -4.94
N ARG A 103 9.36 -30.04 -5.51
CA ARG A 103 9.56 -29.61 -6.90
C ARG A 103 8.79 -30.48 -7.89
N GLN A 104 8.82 -31.80 -7.70
CA GLN A 104 8.10 -32.74 -8.56
C GLN A 104 6.59 -32.52 -8.47
N GLN A 105 6.04 -32.39 -7.26
CA GLN A 105 4.61 -32.13 -7.05
C GLN A 105 4.16 -30.80 -7.64
N ARG A 106 4.94 -29.72 -7.47
CA ARG A 106 4.63 -28.43 -8.10
C ARG A 106 4.63 -28.52 -9.61
N LYS A 107 5.61 -29.23 -10.19
CA LYS A 107 5.71 -29.44 -11.64
C LYS A 107 4.52 -30.24 -12.18
N GLN A 108 4.04 -31.21 -11.41
CA GLN A 108 2.86 -32.00 -11.77
C GLN A 108 1.60 -31.12 -11.76
N LEU A 109 1.30 -30.45 -10.65
CA LEU A 109 0.12 -29.58 -10.50
C LEU A 109 0.08 -28.46 -11.53
N TYR A 110 1.24 -27.86 -11.82
CA TYR A 110 1.35 -26.82 -12.84
C TYR A 110 1.03 -27.35 -14.24
N ARG A 111 1.51 -28.54 -14.60
CA ARG A 111 1.22 -29.16 -15.90
C ARG A 111 -0.26 -29.52 -16.03
N GLU A 112 -0.84 -30.06 -14.97
CA GLU A 112 -2.26 -30.39 -14.91
C GLU A 112 -3.10 -29.11 -15.11
N ALA A 113 -2.87 -28.05 -14.32
CA ALA A 113 -3.59 -26.79 -14.45
C ALA A 113 -3.40 -26.12 -15.82
N MET A 114 -2.17 -26.10 -16.35
CA MET A 114 -1.88 -25.48 -17.66
C MET A 114 -2.63 -26.18 -18.79
N LEU A 115 -2.81 -27.51 -18.73
CA LEU A 115 -3.58 -28.25 -19.74
C LEU A 115 -5.03 -27.74 -19.86
N TYR A 116 -5.65 -27.24 -18.78
CA TYR A 116 -7.04 -26.76 -18.80
C TYR A 116 -7.17 -25.30 -19.18
N VAL A 117 -6.19 -24.48 -18.81
CA VAL A 117 -6.26 -23.02 -18.93
C VAL A 117 -5.52 -22.49 -20.17
N HIS A 118 -4.74 -23.33 -20.87
CA HIS A 118 -3.92 -22.86 -21.99
C HIS A 118 -4.73 -22.08 -23.04
N PRO A 119 -4.34 -20.84 -23.39
CA PRO A 119 -5.12 -19.96 -24.27
C PRO A 119 -5.33 -20.54 -25.67
N ASP A 120 -4.43 -21.40 -26.14
CA ASP A 120 -4.55 -22.11 -27.43
C ASP A 120 -5.81 -22.98 -27.54
N LYS A 121 -6.34 -23.49 -26.41
CA LYS A 121 -7.61 -24.23 -26.37
C LYS A 121 -8.83 -23.36 -26.63
N PHE A 122 -8.70 -22.05 -26.44
CA PHE A 122 -9.76 -21.06 -26.58
C PHE A 122 -9.51 -20.11 -27.76
N SER A 123 -8.59 -20.46 -28.67
CA SER A 123 -8.22 -19.68 -29.86
C SER A 123 -9.42 -19.28 -30.74
N MET A 124 -10.47 -20.09 -30.78
CA MET A 124 -11.71 -19.84 -31.54
C MET A 124 -12.78 -19.05 -30.76
N GLN A 125 -12.55 -18.71 -29.49
CA GLN A 125 -13.51 -18.04 -28.60
C GLN A 125 -12.86 -16.77 -28.02
N THR A 126 -12.99 -15.65 -28.74
CA THR A 126 -12.34 -14.36 -28.42
C THR A 126 -12.55 -13.96 -26.96
N ASP A 127 -13.78 -14.08 -26.45
CA ASP A 127 -14.14 -13.63 -25.10
C ASP A 127 -13.53 -14.51 -23.99
N LYS A 128 -13.17 -15.76 -24.32
CA LYS A 128 -12.55 -16.71 -23.38
C LYS A 128 -11.03 -16.77 -23.55
N LEU A 129 -10.50 -16.26 -24.65
CA LEU A 129 -9.07 -16.16 -24.92
C LEU A 129 -8.41 -15.17 -23.97
N ASP A 130 -9.00 -13.99 -23.80
CA ASP A 130 -8.50 -12.96 -22.89
C ASP A 130 -8.50 -13.48 -21.44
N LEU A 131 -9.60 -14.11 -21.01
CA LEU A 131 -9.72 -14.70 -19.68
C LEU A 131 -8.74 -15.87 -19.47
N ALA A 132 -8.56 -16.75 -20.46
CA ALA A 132 -7.57 -17.82 -20.40
C ALA A 132 -6.14 -17.26 -20.30
N THR A 133 -5.87 -16.13 -20.95
CA THR A 133 -4.59 -15.43 -20.86
C THR A 133 -4.36 -14.86 -19.45
N GLU A 134 -5.38 -14.28 -18.82
CA GLU A 134 -5.29 -13.80 -17.42
C GLU A 134 -5.10 -14.92 -16.41
N ILE A 135 -5.84 -16.02 -16.54
CA ILE A 135 -5.73 -17.15 -15.59
C ILE A 135 -4.37 -17.86 -15.78
N THR A 136 -3.83 -17.92 -17.00
CA THR A 136 -2.48 -18.48 -17.25
C THR A 136 -1.36 -17.60 -16.73
N THR A 137 -1.45 -16.27 -16.85
CA THR A 137 -0.42 -15.37 -16.28
C THR A 137 -0.38 -15.50 -14.76
N GLN A 138 -1.53 -15.51 -14.10
CA GLN A 138 -1.63 -15.76 -12.65
C GLN A 138 -1.07 -17.13 -12.25
N LEU A 139 -1.33 -18.19 -13.03
CA LEU A 139 -0.76 -19.52 -12.80
C LEU A 139 0.78 -19.52 -12.87
N ILE A 140 1.34 -18.80 -13.85
CA ILE A 140 2.79 -18.65 -14.04
C ILE A 140 3.41 -17.88 -12.87
N GLU A 141 2.76 -16.82 -12.39
CA GLU A 141 3.22 -16.04 -11.25
C GLU A 141 3.27 -16.87 -9.95
N ILE A 142 2.21 -17.64 -9.68
CA ILE A 142 2.12 -18.52 -8.51
C ILE A 142 3.16 -19.65 -8.59
N TYR A 143 3.44 -20.18 -9.79
CA TYR A 143 4.50 -21.17 -9.97
C TYR A 143 5.91 -20.58 -9.75
N ARG A 144 6.14 -19.33 -10.20
CA ARG A 144 7.42 -18.62 -10.02
C ARG A 144 7.69 -18.25 -8.56
N SER A 145 6.67 -17.90 -7.79
CA SER A 145 6.81 -17.57 -6.36
C SER A 145 7.24 -18.77 -5.52
N GLY A 146 7.03 -19.99 -6.02
CA GLY A 146 7.51 -21.22 -5.41
C GLY A 146 6.69 -21.74 -4.23
N ASP A 147 5.56 -21.10 -3.93
CA ASP A 147 4.66 -21.51 -2.85
C ASP A 147 3.75 -22.68 -3.29
N LEU A 148 3.93 -23.83 -2.64
CA LEU A 148 3.18 -25.06 -2.91
C LEU A 148 1.73 -24.98 -2.42
N ALA A 149 1.47 -24.24 -1.33
CA ALA A 149 0.12 -24.10 -0.78
C ALA A 149 -0.75 -23.22 -1.70
N ALA A 150 -0.20 -22.09 -2.14
CA ALA A 150 -0.86 -21.21 -3.11
C ALA A 150 -1.16 -21.93 -4.44
N LEU A 151 -0.22 -22.73 -4.95
CA LEU A 151 -0.41 -23.49 -6.19
C LEU A 151 -1.53 -24.55 -6.06
N LYS A 152 -1.63 -25.23 -4.92
CA LYS A 152 -2.72 -26.20 -4.66
C LYS A 152 -4.08 -25.53 -4.55
N ALA A 153 -4.16 -24.38 -3.88
CA ALA A 153 -5.40 -23.62 -3.76
C ALA A 153 -5.87 -23.10 -5.13
N TYR A 154 -4.94 -22.59 -5.94
CA TYR A 154 -5.25 -22.10 -7.27
C TYR A 154 -5.60 -23.23 -8.25
N HIS A 155 -4.93 -24.38 -8.14
CA HIS A 155 -5.33 -25.60 -8.84
C HIS A 155 -6.76 -26.01 -8.47
N ALA A 156 -7.10 -26.07 -7.18
CA ALA A 156 -8.46 -26.38 -6.75
C ALA A 156 -9.49 -25.38 -7.32
N HIS A 157 -9.15 -24.08 -7.37
CA HIS A 157 -10.01 -23.03 -7.94
C HIS A 157 -10.27 -23.19 -9.45
N ILE A 158 -9.26 -23.58 -10.23
CA ILE A 158 -9.40 -23.87 -11.67
C ILE A 158 -10.32 -25.08 -11.88
N PHE A 159 -10.16 -26.12 -11.05
CA PHE A 159 -10.93 -27.36 -11.20
C PHE A 159 -12.33 -27.32 -10.56
N SER A 160 -12.58 -26.42 -9.59
CA SER A 160 -13.88 -26.29 -8.93
C SER A 160 -14.95 -25.55 -9.74
N GLY A 161 -14.62 -25.13 -10.98
CA GLY A 161 -15.60 -24.54 -11.90
C GLY A 161 -16.01 -23.10 -11.59
N ASN A 162 -15.28 -22.39 -10.71
CA ASN A 162 -15.50 -20.96 -10.44
C ASN A 162 -14.90 -20.04 -11.51
N THR A 163 -14.14 -20.57 -12.47
CA THR A 163 -13.67 -19.84 -13.64
C THR A 163 -14.72 -19.90 -14.77
N LEU A 164 -15.68 -18.98 -14.69
CA LEU A 164 -16.51 -18.39 -15.76
C LEU A 164 -16.76 -19.20 -17.07
N ILE A 165 -17.31 -20.41 -16.98
CA ILE A 165 -18.11 -20.99 -18.07
C ILE A 165 -19.45 -21.46 -17.49
N LYS A 166 -20.32 -20.50 -17.16
CA LYS A 166 -21.77 -20.70 -17.09
C LYS A 166 -22.48 -19.53 -17.79
N PRO A 167 -23.59 -19.79 -18.51
CA PRO A 167 -24.34 -18.75 -19.20
C PRO A 167 -25.08 -17.85 -18.22
N HIS A 168 -25.14 -16.58 -18.60
CA HIS A 168 -25.74 -15.43 -17.92
C HIS A 168 -27.00 -15.76 -17.11
N GLU A 169 -26.93 -15.66 -15.78
CA GLU A 169 -28.11 -15.47 -14.95
C GLU A 169 -28.47 -13.98 -14.93
N LYS A 170 -29.77 -13.73 -15.02
CA LYS A 170 -30.42 -12.43 -15.18
C LYS A 170 -30.10 -11.53 -13.99
N GLN A 171 -29.51 -10.38 -14.26
CA GLN A 171 -29.49 -9.28 -13.28
C GLN A 171 -30.85 -8.59 -13.33
N GLU A 172 -31.54 -8.56 -12.20
CA GLU A 172 -32.74 -7.75 -11.99
C GLU A 172 -32.44 -6.26 -12.21
N PRO A 173 -33.44 -5.45 -12.63
CA PRO A 173 -33.23 -4.05 -12.96
C PRO A 173 -32.68 -3.27 -11.77
N LEU A 174 -31.52 -2.64 -11.99
CA LEU A 174 -30.88 -1.73 -11.04
C LEU A 174 -31.88 -0.69 -10.54
N LYS A 175 -32.05 -0.59 -9.21
CA LYS A 175 -32.44 0.67 -8.58
C LYS A 175 -31.40 1.74 -8.95
N ASP A 176 -31.90 2.91 -9.33
CA ASP A 176 -31.19 3.99 -10.05
C ASP A 176 -29.69 4.17 -9.71
N PRO A 177 -28.82 4.30 -10.72
CA PRO A 177 -27.37 4.48 -10.55
C PRO A 177 -26.97 5.73 -9.74
N ASP A 178 -27.87 6.71 -9.63
CA ASP A 178 -27.62 7.96 -8.90
C ASP A 178 -27.64 7.76 -7.37
N LEU A 179 -28.59 6.94 -6.87
CA LEU A 179 -28.69 6.62 -5.44
C LEU A 179 -27.54 5.74 -4.95
N THR A 180 -27.05 4.83 -5.80
CA THR A 180 -25.89 3.99 -5.46
C THR A 180 -24.60 4.80 -5.44
N TYR A 181 -24.42 5.71 -6.40
CA TYR A 181 -23.31 6.66 -6.43
C TYR A 181 -23.28 7.54 -5.17
N LEU A 182 -24.39 8.18 -4.81
CA LEU A 182 -24.46 9.06 -3.63
C LEU A 182 -24.14 8.32 -2.32
N LYS A 183 -24.61 7.07 -2.17
CA LYS A 183 -24.28 6.25 -1.00
C LYS A 183 -22.80 5.89 -0.94
N MET A 184 -22.19 5.59 -2.09
CA MET A 184 -20.76 5.33 -2.18
C MET A 184 -19.94 6.57 -1.80
N GLU A 185 -20.33 7.74 -2.31
CA GLU A 185 -19.65 9.00 -2.02
C GLU A 185 -19.73 9.37 -0.54
N LEU A 186 -20.92 9.20 0.06
CA LEU A 186 -21.11 9.40 1.49
C LEU A 186 -20.22 8.46 2.33
N LYS A 187 -20.10 7.20 1.92
CA LYS A 187 -19.18 6.25 2.57
C LYS A 187 -17.72 6.73 2.49
N LYS A 188 -17.26 7.16 1.32
CA LYS A 188 -15.90 7.71 1.14
C LYS A 188 -15.65 8.92 2.03
N LEU A 189 -16.58 9.87 2.07
CA LEU A 189 -16.47 11.07 2.91
C LEU A 189 -16.44 10.72 4.40
N ARG A 190 -17.21 9.72 4.85
CA ARG A 190 -17.13 9.23 6.24
C ARG A 190 -15.75 8.62 6.55
N GLU A 191 -15.20 7.85 5.64
CA GLU A 191 -13.85 7.28 5.77
C GLU A 191 -12.77 8.37 5.80
N GLU A 192 -12.91 9.39 4.93
CA GLU A 192 -12.01 10.54 4.89
C GLU A 192 -12.08 11.38 6.17
N LEU A 193 -13.28 11.65 6.67
CA LEU A 193 -13.48 12.33 7.95
C LEU A 193 -12.88 11.53 9.11
N ALA A 194 -13.07 10.20 9.13
CA ALA A 194 -12.44 9.34 10.12
C ALA A 194 -10.91 9.39 10.02
N ALA A 195 -10.34 9.37 8.81
CA ALA A 195 -8.90 9.49 8.60
C ALA A 195 -8.37 10.86 9.05
N ALA A 196 -9.09 11.94 8.77
CA ALA A 196 -8.74 13.30 9.20
C ALA A 196 -8.73 13.41 10.74
N LYS A 197 -9.76 12.89 11.41
CA LYS A 197 -9.85 12.86 12.88
C LYS A 197 -8.86 11.90 13.53
N ASN A 198 -8.45 10.85 12.80
CA ASN A 198 -7.45 9.90 13.30
C ASN A 198 -6.01 10.44 13.27
N ARG A 199 -5.75 11.57 12.61
CA ARG A 199 -4.43 12.21 12.64
C ARG A 199 -4.06 12.55 14.08
N HIS A 200 -2.81 12.26 14.45
CA HIS A 200 -2.34 12.50 15.81
C HIS A 200 -2.42 13.98 16.20
N THR A 201 -2.14 14.89 15.27
CA THR A 201 -2.23 16.35 15.46
C THR A 201 -3.66 16.81 15.77
N TYR A 202 -4.66 16.19 15.17
CA TYR A 202 -6.06 16.44 15.52
C TYR A 202 -6.39 15.90 16.92
N LYS A 203 -5.96 14.68 17.24
CA LYS A 203 -6.13 14.10 18.59
C LYS A 203 -5.51 14.96 19.68
N VAL A 204 -4.29 15.46 19.46
CA VAL A 204 -3.64 16.42 20.38
C VAL A 204 -4.49 17.67 20.55
N LEU A 205 -5.04 18.21 19.46
CA LEU A 205 -5.87 19.41 19.53
C LEU A 205 -7.20 19.20 20.28
N THR A 206 -7.78 18.00 20.23
CA THR A 206 -9.09 17.70 20.82
C THR A 206 -9.03 17.03 22.19
N GLU A 207 -8.02 16.20 22.45
CA GLU A 207 -7.94 15.34 23.62
C GLU A 207 -7.00 15.89 24.71
N TYR A 208 -6.00 16.71 24.37
CA TYR A 208 -5.10 17.28 25.37
C TYR A 208 -5.78 18.46 26.09
N GLU A 209 -5.60 18.54 27.41
CA GLU A 209 -6.06 19.70 28.20
C GLU A 209 -5.42 21.01 27.71
N ASN A 210 -4.15 20.94 27.29
CA ASN A 210 -3.44 22.04 26.65
C ASN A 210 -2.68 21.54 25.42
N PRO A 211 -3.17 21.78 24.19
CA PRO A 211 -2.50 21.34 22.97
C PRO A 211 -1.05 21.83 22.82
N MET A 212 -0.67 22.94 23.49
CA MET A 212 0.69 23.46 23.44
C MET A 212 1.69 22.65 24.28
N SER A 213 1.26 21.80 25.20
CA SER A 213 2.18 20.90 25.94
C SER A 213 2.90 19.93 24.99
N PHE A 214 2.24 19.56 23.89
CA PHE A 214 2.84 18.73 22.85
C PHE A 214 4.07 19.38 22.19
N LEU A 215 4.13 20.73 22.15
CA LEU A 215 5.31 21.43 21.65
C LEU A 215 6.54 21.15 22.53
N ASP A 216 6.36 21.09 23.85
CA ASP A 216 7.46 20.82 24.78
C ASP A 216 7.98 19.39 24.62
N GLU A 217 7.08 18.43 24.39
CA GLU A 217 7.42 17.05 24.04
C GLU A 217 8.23 16.98 22.74
N LEU A 218 7.78 17.69 21.70
CA LEU A 218 8.50 17.77 20.42
C LEU A 218 9.89 18.38 20.59
N LYS A 219 10.01 19.47 21.34
CA LYS A 219 11.30 20.11 21.64
C LYS A 219 12.24 19.18 22.39
N ALA A 220 11.73 18.44 23.38
CA ALA A 220 12.52 17.46 24.11
C ALA A 220 13.02 16.34 23.17
N TYR A 221 12.16 15.85 22.27
CA TYR A 221 12.52 14.85 21.27
C TYR A 221 13.64 15.35 20.33
N TYR A 222 13.47 16.52 19.73
CA TYR A 222 14.45 17.07 18.80
C TYR A 222 15.77 17.40 19.50
N LYS A 223 15.74 17.90 20.74
CA LYS A 223 16.95 18.16 21.54
C LYS A 223 17.79 16.90 21.73
N ASP A 224 17.17 15.77 22.07
CA ASP A 224 17.89 14.49 22.20
C ASP A 224 18.41 13.98 20.84
N ARG A 225 17.59 14.07 19.79
CA ARG A 225 17.96 13.65 18.43
C ARG A 225 19.16 14.46 17.90
N LEU A 226 19.11 15.78 18.03
CA LEU A 226 20.19 16.69 17.64
C LEU A 226 21.46 16.43 18.46
N MET A 227 21.35 16.20 19.77
CA MET A 227 22.51 15.83 20.59
C MET A 227 23.21 14.57 20.06
N LYS A 228 22.43 13.54 19.72
CA LYS A 228 22.95 12.29 19.15
C LYS A 228 23.58 12.50 17.77
N LEU A 229 22.97 13.31 16.91
CA LEU A 229 23.50 13.63 15.58
C LEU A 229 24.79 14.45 15.68
N ARG A 230 24.81 15.54 16.46
CA ARG A 230 26.00 16.37 16.74
C ARG A 230 27.17 15.52 17.22
N LYS A 231 26.95 14.56 18.13
CA LYS A 231 27.99 13.62 18.59
C LYS A 231 28.55 12.75 17.46
N ARG A 232 27.72 12.32 16.51
CA ARG A 232 28.11 11.47 15.38
C ARG A 232 28.78 12.23 14.25
N THR A 233 28.46 13.51 14.11
CA THR A 233 29.01 14.41 13.09
C THR A 233 30.21 15.20 13.57
N ARG A 234 30.52 15.16 14.88
CA ARG A 234 31.73 15.77 15.45
C ARG A 234 32.97 15.20 14.77
N THR A 235 33.59 16.03 13.92
CA THR A 235 34.89 15.78 13.28
C THR A 235 36.02 16.09 14.21
#